data_AF-A0A3B6A1G6-F1
#
_entry.id   AF-A0A3B6A1G6-F1
#
_cell.length_a   1.000
_cell.length_b   1.000
_cell.length_c   1.000
_cell.angle_alpha   90.00
_cell.angle_beta   90.00
_cell.angle_gamma   90.00
#
_symmetry.space_group_name_H-M   'P 1'
#
loop_
_entity.id
_entity.type
_entity.pdbx_description
1 polymer ?
#
loop_
_entity_poly.entity_id
_entity_poly.type
_entity_poly.pdbx_seq_one_letter_code
_entity_poly.pdbx_strand_id
1 'polypeptide(L)'
;MSGNLAFPSLAVAKMMRRWNYREGSGLGAHGQGIIAPIQFTVRCPKAGIGHCEKPYDNGLYVPPLPHVEEEWHKWKGLSRALRLEVECYEKILSLLRDMTLQGDDSVETADALAAIVNSKKVIQENRTLGMWKATLPSSTLRYIIEKVIMPRMAMDAREWMPSWDPDCHHWLHPFIPLIGHLPESLYNIVESEISNGGYDIVSPWKEYLDPTQWDTFSRHHILPKLAQFTRNLRITPPKQIDSSFCKLMLWAPLVHVEDMVLILEAELFFDKWEVALRHWLQAAKPSFGEATAWCTGWKRLFTQELLANERVLAHLEAGVDIVDSLVDYSW
;
A
#
# COMPACT_ATOMS: atom_id res chain seq x y z
N MET A 1 3.68 -28.56 44.37
CA MET A 1 3.85 -30.02 44.18
C MET A 1 4.82 -30.22 43.03
N SER A 2 5.98 -30.78 43.33
CA SER A 2 7.11 -30.97 42.41
C SER A 2 6.71 -31.93 41.29
N GLY A 3 6.73 -31.46 40.03
CA GLY A 3 6.37 -32.27 38.87
C GLY A 3 7.47 -33.28 38.52
N ASN A 4 7.40 -34.47 39.11
CA ASN A 4 8.20 -35.61 38.64
C ASN A 4 7.64 -36.05 37.28
N LEU A 5 8.40 -35.84 36.21
CA LEU A 5 8.18 -36.56 34.95
C LEU A 5 8.60 -38.02 35.17
N ALA A 6 7.69 -38.83 35.69
CA ALA A 6 7.88 -40.27 35.78
C ALA A 6 7.98 -40.83 34.35
N PHE A 7 9.20 -41.08 33.87
CA PHE A 7 9.39 -41.68 32.55
C PHE A 7 8.77 -43.10 32.56
N PRO A 8 7.88 -43.40 31.61
CA PRO A 8 7.10 -44.64 31.65
C PRO A 8 7.92 -45.91 31.40
N SER A 9 9.19 -45.80 30.97
CA SER A 9 10.07 -46.97 30.80
C SER A 9 11.55 -46.67 31.08
N LEU A 10 12.27 -47.69 31.57
CA LEU A 10 13.70 -47.62 31.88
C LEU A 10 14.56 -47.30 30.65
N ALA A 11 14.15 -47.76 29.47
CA ALA A 11 14.83 -47.48 28.21
C ALA A 11 14.77 -45.99 27.85
N VAL A 12 13.60 -45.36 28.01
CA VAL A 12 13.40 -43.92 27.76
C VAL A 12 14.22 -43.09 28.74
N ALA A 13 14.21 -43.45 30.03
CA ALA A 13 15.04 -42.75 31.04
C ALA A 13 16.54 -42.82 30.73
N LYS A 14 17.03 -43.98 30.24
CA LYS A 14 18.45 -44.16 29.88
C LYS A 14 18.83 -43.39 28.62
N MET A 15 17.93 -43.31 27.64
CA MET A 15 18.10 -42.50 26.43
C MET A 15 18.15 -41.00 26.77
N MET A 16 17.21 -40.51 27.60
CA MET A 16 17.15 -39.10 27.99
C MET A 16 18.42 -38.64 28.73
N ARG A 17 18.98 -39.48 29.61
CA ARG A 17 20.28 -39.18 30.25
C ARG A 17 21.43 -39.05 29.27
N ARG A 18 21.45 -39.86 28.20
CA ARG A 18 22.47 -39.74 27.13
C ARG A 18 22.36 -38.43 26.37
N TRP A 19 21.20 -37.79 26.41
CA TRP A 19 20.91 -36.51 25.78
C TRP A 19 20.97 -35.33 26.77
N ASN A 20 21.71 -35.50 27.87
CA ASN A 20 21.94 -34.48 28.90
C ASN A 20 20.68 -33.96 29.63
N TYR A 21 19.56 -34.67 29.56
CA TYR A 21 18.36 -34.31 30.31
C TYR A 21 18.61 -34.43 31.83
N ARG A 22 18.20 -33.40 32.59
CA ARG A 22 18.15 -33.42 34.07
C ARG A 22 16.70 -33.43 34.53
N GLU A 23 16.41 -34.26 35.52
CA GLU A 23 15.06 -34.40 36.07
C GLU A 23 14.57 -33.06 36.65
N GLY A 24 13.40 -32.60 36.20
CA GLY A 24 12.85 -31.29 36.54
C GLY A 24 13.31 -30.12 35.66
N SER A 25 14.13 -30.36 34.62
CA SER A 25 14.52 -29.35 33.62
C SER A 25 13.82 -29.56 32.28
N GLY A 26 13.70 -28.50 31.50
CA GLY A 26 13.13 -28.57 30.15
C GLY A 26 14.09 -29.22 29.15
N LEU A 27 13.56 -29.73 28.04
CA LEU A 27 14.38 -30.20 26.91
C LEU A 27 15.08 -29.04 26.20
N GLY A 28 16.43 -29.05 26.14
CA GLY A 28 17.24 -28.03 25.48
C GLY A 28 18.67 -27.97 26.05
N ALA A 29 19.62 -27.37 25.31
CA ALA A 29 21.04 -27.33 25.70
C ALA A 29 21.30 -26.67 27.08
N HIS A 30 20.40 -25.78 27.52
CA HIS A 30 20.45 -25.09 28.81
C HIS A 30 19.24 -25.39 29.70
N GLY A 31 18.48 -26.45 29.41
CA GLY A 31 17.31 -26.82 30.22
C GLY A 31 16.08 -25.94 29.97
N GLN A 32 16.04 -25.16 28.88
CA GLN A 32 15.03 -24.13 28.61
C GLN A 32 13.67 -24.64 28.10
N GLY A 33 13.53 -25.95 27.85
CA GLY A 33 12.27 -26.50 27.34
C GLY A 33 11.10 -26.34 28.31
N ILE A 34 9.88 -26.54 27.80
CA ILE A 34 8.66 -26.37 28.58
C ILE A 34 8.55 -27.53 29.59
N ILE A 35 8.54 -27.20 30.88
CA ILE A 35 8.40 -28.16 32.00
C ILE A 35 6.93 -28.34 32.39
N ALA A 36 6.11 -27.31 32.16
CA ALA A 36 4.70 -27.30 32.51
C ALA A 36 3.85 -27.99 31.42
N PRO A 37 2.78 -28.72 31.79
CA PRO A 37 1.83 -29.27 30.81
C PRO A 37 1.27 -28.17 29.92
N ILE A 38 1.22 -28.41 28.60
CA ILE A 38 0.65 -27.48 27.64
C ILE A 38 -0.83 -27.30 27.97
N GLN A 39 -1.20 -26.11 28.43
CA GLN A 39 -2.60 -25.74 28.64
C GLN A 39 -3.22 -25.34 27.31
N PHE A 40 -4.46 -25.78 27.07
CA PHE A 40 -5.22 -25.37 25.89
C PHE A 40 -5.73 -23.94 26.10
N THR A 41 -5.21 -22.99 25.31
CA THR A 41 -5.80 -21.65 25.24
C THR A 41 -6.90 -21.68 24.19
N VAL A 42 -8.14 -21.37 24.57
CA VAL A 42 -9.26 -21.27 23.64
C VAL A 42 -8.98 -20.12 22.67
N ARG A 43 -8.98 -20.42 21.36
CA ARG A 43 -8.72 -19.44 20.29
C ARG A 43 -9.91 -18.49 20.09
N CYS A 44 -9.64 -17.27 19.63
CA CYS A 44 -10.65 -16.32 19.18
C CYS A 44 -11.52 -16.94 18.05
N PRO A 45 -12.87 -16.97 18.16
CA PRO A 45 -13.74 -17.73 17.26
C PRO A 45 -13.79 -17.31 15.78
N LYS A 46 -13.18 -16.17 15.41
CA LYS A 46 -13.22 -15.59 14.05
C LYS A 46 -11.83 -15.36 13.43
N ALA A 47 -10.79 -15.90 14.06
CA ALA A 47 -9.42 -15.76 13.62
C ALA A 47 -9.07 -16.86 12.58
N GLY A 48 -8.65 -16.46 11.38
CA GLY A 48 -8.13 -17.40 10.37
C GLY A 48 -6.89 -18.14 10.87
N ILE A 49 -6.54 -19.26 10.24
CA ILE A 49 -5.45 -20.17 10.69
C ILE A 49 -4.08 -19.45 10.78
N GLY A 50 -3.89 -18.31 10.11
CA GLY A 50 -2.68 -17.47 10.18
C GLY A 50 -2.73 -16.27 11.12
N HIS A 51 -3.79 -16.08 11.91
CA HIS A 51 -3.89 -14.93 12.82
C HIS A 51 -3.02 -15.11 14.06
N CYS A 52 -1.99 -14.26 14.19
CA CYS A 52 -1.18 -14.12 15.39
C CYS A 52 -1.37 -12.70 15.94
N GLU A 53 -1.92 -12.56 17.15
CA GLU A 53 -2.05 -11.25 17.82
C GLU A 53 -0.68 -10.65 18.21
N LYS A 54 0.37 -11.48 18.25
CA LYS A 54 1.76 -11.06 18.43
C LYS A 54 2.66 -11.88 17.50
N PRO A 55 3.64 -11.27 16.80
CA PRO A 55 4.66 -12.03 16.10
C PRO A 55 5.37 -12.96 17.10
N TYR A 56 5.69 -14.18 16.65
CA TYR A 56 6.39 -15.16 17.47
C TYR A 56 7.75 -14.60 17.89
N ASP A 57 7.89 -14.26 19.16
CA ASP A 57 9.16 -13.87 19.77
C ASP A 57 9.88 -15.14 20.23
N ASN A 58 10.94 -15.51 19.50
CA ASN A 58 11.76 -16.68 19.78
C ASN A 58 12.84 -16.41 20.84
N GLY A 59 12.85 -15.22 21.47
CA GLY A 59 13.82 -14.83 22.49
C GLY A 59 15.25 -14.67 21.96
N LEU A 60 15.43 -14.70 20.63
CA LEU A 60 16.70 -14.36 20.00
C LEU A 60 16.77 -12.84 19.88
N TYR A 61 17.81 -12.24 20.46
CA TYR A 61 18.12 -10.84 20.21
C TYR A 61 18.46 -10.67 18.72
N VAL A 62 17.52 -10.12 17.96
CA VAL A 62 17.75 -9.64 16.59
C VAL A 62 18.23 -8.19 16.74
N PRO A 63 19.51 -7.89 16.42
CA PRO A 63 19.96 -6.51 16.37
C PRO A 63 19.04 -5.72 15.41
N PRO A 64 18.74 -4.43 15.68
CA PRO A 64 18.01 -3.62 14.71
C PRO A 64 18.68 -3.74 13.34
N LEU A 65 17.89 -4.11 12.32
CA LEU A 65 18.36 -4.35 10.96
C LEU A 65 19.15 -3.12 10.49
N PRO A 66 20.47 -3.22 10.24
CA PRO A 66 21.23 -2.11 9.67
C PRO A 66 20.82 -1.97 8.19
N HIS A 67 20.36 -0.80 7.71
CA HIS A 67 20.14 -0.37 6.29
C HIS A 67 19.60 -1.38 5.22
N VAL A 68 19.32 -2.63 5.58
CA VAL A 68 19.03 -3.76 4.69
C VAL A 68 17.59 -3.70 4.20
N GLU A 69 16.69 -3.02 4.92
CA GLU A 69 15.33 -2.78 4.46
C GLU A 69 15.32 -1.90 3.20
N GLU A 70 16.11 -0.82 3.17
CA GLU A 70 16.22 0.05 1.99
C GLU A 70 16.82 -0.70 0.79
N GLU A 71 17.87 -1.48 1.01
CA GLU A 71 18.45 -2.31 -0.04
C GLU A 71 17.47 -3.38 -0.53
N TRP A 72 16.76 -4.05 0.38
CA TRP A 72 15.74 -5.03 0.03
C TRP A 72 14.60 -4.42 -0.80
N HIS A 73 14.09 -3.25 -0.40
CA HIS A 73 13.07 -2.52 -1.16
C HIS A 73 13.58 -2.13 -2.54
N LYS A 74 14.84 -1.69 -2.64
CA LYS A 74 15.50 -1.39 -3.91
C LYS A 74 15.61 -2.64 -4.80
N TRP A 75 16.07 -3.77 -4.26
CA TRP A 75 16.16 -5.05 -4.99
C TRP A 75 14.78 -5.55 -5.45
N LYS A 76 13.77 -5.44 -4.59
CA LYS A 76 12.38 -5.77 -4.92
C LYS A 76 11.86 -4.89 -6.07
N GLY A 77 12.16 -3.59 -6.03
CA GLY A 77 11.84 -2.63 -7.08
C GLY A 77 12.52 -2.98 -8.41
N LEU A 78 13.83 -3.22 -8.39
CA LEU A 78 14.60 -3.63 -9.58
C LEU A 78 14.09 -4.95 -10.17
N SER A 79 13.81 -5.94 -9.33
CA SER A 79 13.23 -7.21 -9.78
C SER A 79 11.85 -7.03 -10.41
N ARG A 80 10.99 -6.18 -9.83
CA ARG A 80 9.68 -5.83 -10.43
C ARG A 80 9.89 -5.17 -11.79
N ALA A 81 10.75 -4.15 -11.88
CA ALA A 81 10.99 -3.42 -13.13
C ALA A 81 11.53 -4.33 -14.24
N LEU A 82 12.48 -5.22 -13.94
CA LEU A 82 13.01 -6.19 -14.91
C LEU A 82 11.95 -7.17 -15.41
N ARG A 83 11.05 -7.65 -14.53
CA ARG A 83 9.92 -8.50 -14.96
C ARG A 83 9.02 -7.76 -15.94
N LEU A 84 8.74 -6.49 -15.68
CA LEU A 84 7.92 -5.65 -16.57
C LEU A 84 8.59 -5.46 -17.94
N GLU A 85 9.92 -5.32 -17.99
CA GLU A 85 10.61 -5.21 -19.28
C GLU A 85 10.53 -6.49 -20.11
N VAL A 86 10.62 -7.65 -19.46
CA VAL A 86 10.45 -8.95 -20.14
C VAL A 86 9.02 -9.09 -20.65
N GLU A 87 8.03 -8.78 -19.82
CA GLU A 87 6.62 -8.82 -20.19
C GLU A 87 6.32 -7.88 -21.38
N CYS A 88 6.84 -6.65 -21.33
CA CYS A 88 6.75 -5.67 -22.41
C CYS A 88 7.28 -6.22 -23.73
N TYR A 89 8.51 -6.74 -23.69
CA TYR A 89 9.16 -7.33 -24.85
C TYR A 89 8.36 -8.50 -25.43
N GLU A 90 7.91 -9.43 -24.58
CA GLU A 90 7.17 -10.61 -25.02
C GLU A 90 5.83 -10.22 -25.67
N LYS A 91 5.15 -9.22 -25.11
CA LYS A 91 3.88 -8.72 -25.65
C LYS A 91 4.07 -8.05 -27.00
N ILE A 92 5.10 -7.22 -27.16
CA ILE A 92 5.43 -6.58 -28.45
C ILE A 92 5.78 -7.62 -29.50
N LEU A 93 6.60 -8.61 -29.13
CA LEU A 93 6.98 -9.71 -30.04
C LEU A 93 5.74 -10.51 -30.48
N SER A 94 4.80 -10.77 -29.58
CA SER A 94 3.52 -11.41 -29.91
C SER A 94 2.73 -10.57 -30.91
N LEU A 95 2.53 -9.28 -30.63
CA LEU A 95 1.75 -8.39 -31.50
C LEU A 95 2.34 -8.29 -32.91
N LEU A 96 3.66 -8.13 -33.04
CA LEU A 96 4.32 -8.08 -34.34
C LEU A 96 4.15 -9.38 -35.13
N ARG A 97 4.24 -10.54 -34.48
CA ARG A 97 4.00 -11.84 -35.11
C ARG A 97 2.56 -11.98 -35.55
N ASP A 98 1.61 -11.56 -34.71
CA ASP A 98 0.19 -11.62 -35.02
C ASP A 98 -0.14 -10.74 -36.24
N MET A 99 0.47 -9.55 -36.35
CA MET A 99 0.34 -8.69 -37.54
C MET A 99 0.84 -9.37 -38.81
N THR A 100 2.02 -9.99 -38.78
CA THR A 100 2.54 -10.76 -39.93
C THR A 100 1.62 -11.94 -40.28
N LEU A 101 1.07 -12.65 -39.29
CA LEU A 101 0.11 -13.73 -39.52
C LEU A 101 -1.23 -13.25 -40.11
N GLN A 102 -1.63 -12.01 -39.80
CA GLN A 102 -2.80 -11.35 -40.37
C GLN A 102 -2.57 -10.78 -41.78
N GLY A 103 -1.36 -10.95 -42.34
CA GLY A 103 -1.02 -10.56 -43.71
C GLY A 103 -0.40 -9.17 -43.84
N ASP A 104 0.13 -8.58 -42.77
CA ASP A 104 0.95 -7.37 -42.88
C ASP A 104 2.38 -7.72 -43.33
N ASP A 105 2.63 -7.54 -44.62
CA ASP A 105 3.92 -7.73 -45.28
C ASP A 105 4.71 -6.42 -45.44
N SER A 106 4.39 -5.38 -44.65
CA SER A 106 5.12 -4.12 -44.69
C SER A 106 6.59 -4.29 -44.28
N VAL A 107 7.46 -3.51 -44.92
CA VAL A 107 8.90 -3.49 -44.61
C VAL A 107 9.11 -3.04 -43.17
N GLU A 108 8.29 -2.10 -42.70
CA GLU A 108 8.32 -1.58 -41.34
C GLU A 108 8.02 -2.65 -40.28
N THR A 109 7.02 -3.51 -40.50
CA THR A 109 6.71 -4.64 -39.60
C THR A 109 7.82 -5.69 -39.62
N ALA A 110 8.39 -6.00 -40.79
CA ALA A 110 9.51 -6.93 -40.89
C ALA A 110 10.77 -6.40 -40.18
N ASP A 111 11.12 -5.13 -40.38
CA ASP A 111 12.25 -4.46 -39.74
C ASP A 111 12.06 -4.37 -38.23
N ALA A 112 10.83 -4.04 -37.77
CA ALA A 112 10.50 -4.00 -36.35
C ALA A 112 10.62 -5.38 -35.70
N LEU A 113 10.10 -6.43 -36.35
CA LEU A 113 10.22 -7.80 -35.87
C LEU A 113 11.68 -8.25 -35.78
N ALA A 114 12.50 -7.95 -36.80
CA ALA A 114 13.91 -8.28 -36.82
C ALA A 114 14.68 -7.55 -35.69
N ALA A 115 14.42 -6.26 -35.49
CA ALA A 115 15.04 -5.47 -34.42
C ALA A 115 14.68 -6.02 -33.02
N ILE A 116 13.41 -6.35 -32.78
CA ILE A 116 12.97 -6.94 -31.52
C ILE A 116 13.64 -8.29 -31.30
N VAL A 117 13.62 -9.20 -32.28
CA VAL A 117 14.29 -10.52 -32.17
C VAL A 117 15.79 -10.38 -31.88
N ASN A 118 16.46 -9.41 -32.49
CA ASN A 118 17.88 -9.16 -32.24
C ASN A 118 18.16 -8.61 -30.83
N SER A 119 17.24 -7.83 -30.26
CA SER A 119 17.38 -7.31 -28.89
C SER A 119 17.17 -8.38 -27.79
N LYS A 120 16.69 -9.58 -28.14
CA LYS A 120 16.49 -10.71 -27.22
C LYS A 120 17.71 -11.03 -26.36
N LYS A 121 18.90 -11.04 -26.97
CA LYS A 121 20.15 -11.34 -26.25
C LYS A 121 20.42 -10.32 -25.15
N VAL A 122 20.12 -9.04 -25.39
CA VAL A 122 20.29 -7.96 -24.42
C VAL A 122 19.38 -8.20 -23.21
N ILE A 123 18.11 -8.58 -23.40
CA ILE A 123 17.19 -8.91 -22.31
C ILE A 123 17.64 -10.14 -21.51
N GLN A 124 18.15 -11.17 -22.18
CA GLN A 124 18.49 -12.45 -21.54
C GLN A 124 19.82 -12.39 -20.79
N GLU A 125 20.83 -11.74 -21.36
CA GLU A 125 22.21 -11.74 -20.86
C GLU A 125 22.55 -10.46 -20.07
N ASN A 126 21.93 -9.32 -20.40
CA ASN A 126 22.21 -8.03 -19.77
C ASN A 126 20.94 -7.48 -19.08
N ARG A 127 20.76 -7.83 -17.80
CA ARG A 127 19.63 -7.40 -16.95
C ARG A 127 19.71 -5.94 -16.50
N THR A 128 20.19 -5.05 -17.37
CA THR A 128 20.21 -3.62 -17.13
C THR A 128 18.93 -3.00 -17.69
N LEU A 129 18.19 -2.29 -16.84
CA LEU A 129 16.90 -1.69 -17.19
C LEU A 129 17.02 -0.78 -18.42
N GLY A 130 16.13 -0.95 -19.39
CA GLY A 130 16.00 -0.09 -20.56
C GLY A 130 16.97 -0.39 -21.71
N MET A 131 17.96 -1.27 -21.50
CA MET A 131 19.03 -1.48 -22.49
C MET A 131 18.52 -2.02 -23.83
N TRP A 132 17.55 -2.93 -23.80
CA TRP A 132 17.02 -3.52 -25.03
C TRP A 132 16.28 -2.49 -25.89
N LYS A 133 15.53 -1.58 -25.27
CA LYS A 133 14.90 -0.43 -25.95
C LYS A 133 15.93 0.50 -26.57
N ALA A 134 17.05 0.74 -25.89
CA ALA A 134 18.13 1.59 -26.39
C ALA A 134 18.85 0.99 -27.61
N THR A 135 18.75 -0.32 -27.85
CA THR A 135 19.29 -0.96 -29.07
C THR A 135 18.39 -0.82 -30.29
N LEU A 136 17.14 -0.40 -30.12
CA LEU A 136 16.19 -0.25 -31.22
C LEU A 136 16.43 1.08 -31.96
N PRO A 137 16.42 1.08 -33.30
CA PRO A 137 16.41 2.34 -34.06
C PRO A 137 15.21 3.20 -33.68
N SER A 138 15.39 4.53 -33.61
CA SER A 138 14.31 5.45 -33.20
C SER A 138 13.09 5.37 -34.13
N SER A 139 13.29 5.10 -35.43
CA SER A 139 12.21 4.86 -36.39
C SER A 139 11.40 3.61 -36.04
N THR A 140 12.07 2.52 -35.69
CA THR A 140 11.45 1.27 -35.25
C THR A 140 10.68 1.46 -33.95
N LEU A 141 11.27 2.14 -32.96
CA LEU A 141 10.59 2.42 -31.70
C LEU A 141 9.32 3.23 -31.92
N ARG A 142 9.40 4.29 -32.74
CA ARG A 142 8.24 5.10 -33.10
C ARG A 142 7.16 4.30 -33.81
N TYR A 143 7.54 3.44 -34.76
CA TYR A 143 6.62 2.55 -35.46
C TYR A 143 5.89 1.60 -34.49
N ILE A 144 6.64 0.94 -33.59
CA ILE A 144 6.07 0.04 -32.58
C ILE A 144 5.07 0.78 -31.69
N ILE A 145 5.40 1.98 -31.22
CA ILE A 145 4.48 2.78 -30.41
C ILE A 145 3.23 3.13 -31.22
N GLU A 146 3.40 3.86 -32.33
CA GLU A 146 2.30 4.52 -33.03
C GLU A 146 1.42 3.55 -33.84
N LYS A 147 2.00 2.48 -34.39
CA LYS A 147 1.33 1.60 -35.35
C LYS A 147 1.00 0.21 -34.80
N VAL A 148 1.71 -0.24 -33.76
CA VAL A 148 1.48 -1.57 -33.16
C VAL A 148 0.75 -1.44 -31.83
N ILE A 149 1.33 -0.71 -30.88
CA ILE A 149 0.82 -0.63 -29.51
C ILE A 149 -0.41 0.27 -29.43
N MET A 150 -0.31 1.51 -29.91
CA MET A 150 -1.37 2.52 -29.74
C MET A 150 -2.74 2.09 -30.30
N PRO A 151 -2.86 1.51 -31.51
CA PRO A 151 -4.16 1.08 -32.03
C PRO A 151 -4.78 -0.07 -31.22
N ARG A 152 -3.96 -1.04 -30.80
CA ARG A 152 -4.40 -2.16 -29.98
C ARG A 152 -4.86 -1.68 -28.60
N MET A 153 -4.06 -0.82 -27.99
CA MET A 153 -4.33 -0.20 -26.70
C MET A 153 -5.64 0.59 -26.72
N ALA A 154 -5.88 1.38 -27.77
CA ALA A 154 -7.10 2.16 -27.92
C ALA A 154 -8.35 1.28 -28.08
N MET A 155 -8.22 0.12 -28.73
CA MET A 155 -9.31 -0.85 -28.84
C MET A 155 -9.58 -1.53 -27.49
N ASP A 156 -8.55 -2.08 -26.86
CA ASP A 156 -8.67 -2.78 -25.57
C ASP A 156 -9.18 -1.83 -24.45
N ALA A 157 -8.75 -0.57 -24.46
CA ALA A 157 -9.22 0.45 -23.52
C ALA A 157 -10.73 0.75 -23.64
N ARG A 158 -11.32 0.60 -24.84
CA ARG A 158 -12.76 0.81 -25.05
C ARG A 158 -13.61 -0.37 -24.58
N GLU A 159 -13.04 -1.57 -24.60
CA GLU A 159 -13.70 -2.79 -24.12
C GLU A 159 -13.44 -3.06 -22.64
N TRP A 160 -12.51 -2.31 -22.06
CA TRP A 160 -12.11 -2.44 -20.66
C TRP A 160 -13.21 -1.95 -19.72
N MET A 161 -13.48 -2.75 -18.69
CA MET A 161 -14.34 -2.39 -17.56
C MET A 161 -13.54 -2.57 -16.27
N PRO A 162 -13.42 -1.53 -15.41
CA PRO A 162 -12.73 -1.67 -14.13
C PRO A 162 -13.55 -2.54 -13.18
N SER A 163 -13.10 -3.77 -12.87
CA SER A 163 -13.77 -4.61 -11.89
C SER A 163 -13.14 -4.50 -10.50
N TRP A 164 -11.86 -4.88 -10.31
CA TRP A 164 -11.05 -4.69 -9.08
C TRP A 164 -9.55 -4.81 -9.37
N ASP A 165 -8.68 -4.09 -8.64
CA ASP A 165 -7.25 -3.93 -9.01
C ASP A 165 -7.14 -3.28 -10.41
N PRO A 166 -6.01 -2.72 -10.89
CA PRO A 166 -6.03 -2.17 -12.24
C PRO A 166 -6.09 -3.35 -13.23
N ASP A 167 -7.29 -3.77 -13.63
CA ASP A 167 -7.59 -4.74 -14.70
C ASP A 167 -6.94 -4.34 -16.06
N CYS A 168 -6.29 -3.17 -16.11
CA CYS A 168 -5.43 -2.73 -17.20
C CYS A 168 -4.09 -3.50 -17.31
N HIS A 169 -3.87 -4.51 -16.47
CA HIS A 169 -2.72 -5.43 -16.55
C HIS A 169 -2.53 -6.07 -17.94
N HIS A 170 -3.60 -6.18 -18.72
CA HIS A 170 -3.55 -6.84 -20.03
C HIS A 170 -3.26 -5.90 -21.21
N TRP A 171 -3.54 -4.60 -21.05
CA TRP A 171 -3.53 -3.64 -22.16
C TRP A 171 -2.69 -2.39 -21.94
N LEU A 172 -2.44 -1.96 -20.69
CA LEU A 172 -1.63 -0.78 -20.37
C LEU A 172 -0.32 -1.16 -19.69
N HIS A 173 -0.41 -1.86 -18.55
CA HIS A 173 0.72 -2.22 -17.70
C HIS A 173 1.91 -2.85 -18.44
N PRO A 174 1.72 -3.78 -19.41
CA PRO A 174 2.84 -4.39 -20.12
C PRO A 174 3.63 -3.37 -20.94
N PHE A 175 3.04 -2.27 -21.35
CA PHE A 175 3.67 -1.29 -22.25
C PHE A 175 4.27 -0.09 -21.53
N ILE A 176 4.00 0.07 -20.22
CA ILE A 176 4.56 1.15 -19.38
C ILE A 176 6.08 1.29 -19.50
N PRO A 177 6.89 0.21 -19.53
CA PRO A 177 8.33 0.36 -19.72
C PRO A 177 8.74 1.09 -21.00
N LEU A 178 7.87 1.15 -22.00
CA LEU A 178 8.15 1.74 -23.31
C LEU A 178 7.46 3.09 -23.52
N ILE A 179 6.23 3.26 -23.02
CA ILE A 179 5.44 4.50 -23.17
C ILE A 179 5.56 5.44 -21.97
N GLY A 180 6.02 4.95 -20.82
CA GLY A 180 6.14 5.69 -19.57
C GLY A 180 4.82 5.86 -18.82
N HIS A 181 3.87 6.56 -19.44
CA HIS A 181 2.57 6.91 -18.83
C HIS A 181 1.41 6.65 -19.80
N LEU A 182 0.19 6.78 -19.29
CA LEU A 182 -1.02 6.70 -20.10
C LEU A 182 -0.96 7.75 -21.24
N PRO A 183 -1.08 7.33 -22.51
CA PRO A 183 -1.14 8.26 -23.62
C PRO A 183 -2.33 9.22 -23.50
N GLU A 184 -2.11 10.51 -23.79
CA GLU A 184 -3.13 11.57 -23.66
C GLU A 184 -4.43 11.23 -24.41
N SER A 185 -4.33 10.59 -25.58
CA SER A 185 -5.49 10.18 -26.38
C SER A 185 -6.43 9.18 -25.67
N LEU A 186 -5.95 8.49 -24.63
CA LEU A 186 -6.70 7.50 -23.87
C LEU A 186 -7.15 8.04 -22.50
N TYR A 187 -6.70 9.23 -22.10
CA TYR A 187 -6.99 9.81 -20.78
C TYR A 187 -8.50 9.87 -20.50
N ASN A 188 -9.28 10.42 -21.44
CA ASN A 188 -10.74 10.58 -21.25
C ASN A 188 -11.47 9.24 -21.06
N ILE A 189 -11.01 8.17 -21.71
CA ILE A 189 -11.62 6.83 -21.58
C ILE A 189 -11.37 6.31 -20.17
N VAL A 190 -10.11 6.42 -19.70
CA VAL A 190 -9.75 5.99 -18.35
C VAL A 190 -10.47 6.84 -17.30
N GLU A 191 -10.45 8.17 -17.46
CA GLU A 191 -11.10 9.10 -16.54
C GLU A 191 -12.58 8.80 -16.37
N SER A 192 -13.34 8.56 -17.47
CA SER A 192 -14.76 8.27 -17.37
C SER A 192 -15.05 7.00 -16.57
N GLU A 193 -14.22 5.97 -16.71
CA GLU A 193 -14.39 4.69 -16.04
C GLU A 193 -14.04 4.75 -14.55
N ILE A 194 -13.00 5.50 -14.16
CA ILE A 194 -12.50 5.50 -12.77
C ILE A 194 -13.00 6.67 -11.93
N SER A 195 -13.56 7.73 -12.54
CA SER A 195 -14.00 8.96 -11.86
C SER A 195 -14.91 8.71 -10.64
N ASN A 196 -15.80 7.71 -10.74
CA ASN A 196 -16.73 7.35 -9.66
C ASN A 196 -16.23 6.21 -8.76
N GLY A 197 -14.99 5.74 -8.99
CA GLY A 197 -14.41 4.58 -8.32
C GLY A 197 -14.12 4.78 -6.83
N GLY A 198 -13.97 3.64 -6.14
CA GLY A 198 -13.42 3.57 -4.79
C GLY A 198 -11.91 3.86 -4.74
N TYR A 199 -11.34 3.85 -3.54
CA TYR A 199 -9.89 4.06 -3.34
C TYR A 199 -9.08 2.98 -4.05
N ASP A 200 -9.54 1.74 -3.96
CA ASP A 200 -8.99 0.55 -4.59
C ASP A 200 -8.97 0.65 -6.12
N ILE A 201 -9.98 1.28 -6.71
CA ILE A 201 -10.04 1.50 -8.16
C ILE A 201 -9.13 2.66 -8.58
N VAL A 202 -9.11 3.77 -7.83
CA VAL A 202 -8.43 5.02 -8.22
C VAL A 202 -6.94 5.02 -7.87
N SER A 203 -6.56 4.54 -6.69
CA SER A 203 -5.19 4.64 -6.18
C SER A 203 -4.11 4.05 -7.10
N PRO A 204 -4.32 2.92 -7.82
CA PRO A 204 -3.29 2.38 -8.70
C PRO A 204 -2.98 3.29 -9.90
N TRP A 205 -3.93 4.12 -10.33
CA TRP A 205 -3.76 5.01 -11.48
C TRP A 205 -2.77 6.14 -11.24
N LYS A 206 -2.38 6.39 -9.98
CA LYS A 206 -1.30 7.33 -9.65
C LYS A 206 0.05 6.91 -10.23
N GLU A 207 0.28 5.61 -10.43
CA GLU A 207 1.50 5.09 -11.07
C GLU A 207 1.46 5.21 -12.61
N TYR A 208 0.27 5.27 -13.21
CA TYR A 208 0.09 5.21 -14.67
C TYR A 208 -0.16 6.56 -15.33
N LEU A 209 -0.88 7.47 -14.65
CA LEU A 209 -1.09 8.83 -15.14
C LEU A 209 0.19 9.64 -14.97
N ASP A 210 0.50 10.50 -15.95
CA ASP A 210 1.57 11.47 -15.73
C ASP A 210 1.14 12.51 -14.66
N PRO A 211 2.09 13.26 -14.05
CA PRO A 211 1.77 14.18 -12.97
C PRO A 211 0.69 15.22 -13.32
N THR A 212 0.64 15.69 -14.57
CA THR A 212 -0.34 16.71 -15.00
C THR A 212 -1.73 16.12 -15.19
N GLN A 213 -1.82 14.90 -15.74
CA GLN A 213 -3.05 14.12 -15.79
C GLN A 213 -3.57 13.82 -14.39
N TRP A 214 -2.70 13.36 -13.48
CA TRP A 214 -3.07 13.04 -12.10
C TRP A 214 -3.59 14.27 -11.33
N ASP A 215 -2.90 15.41 -11.43
CA ASP A 215 -3.32 16.66 -10.79
C ASP A 215 -4.68 17.15 -11.33
N THR A 216 -4.93 16.98 -12.63
CA THR A 216 -6.20 17.33 -13.25
C THR A 216 -7.32 16.40 -12.76
N PHE A 217 -7.08 15.08 -12.78
CA PHE A 217 -8.01 14.08 -12.27
C PHE A 217 -8.33 14.31 -10.77
N SER A 218 -7.30 14.53 -9.96
CA SER A 218 -7.42 14.77 -8.52
C SER A 218 -8.32 15.96 -8.22
N ARG A 219 -8.09 17.11 -8.89
CA ARG A 219 -8.88 18.33 -8.70
C ARG A 219 -10.34 18.17 -9.10
N HIS A 220 -10.62 17.42 -10.17
CA HIS A 220 -11.99 17.24 -10.65
C HIS A 220 -12.77 16.18 -9.88
N HIS A 221 -12.13 15.11 -9.41
CA HIS A 221 -12.84 13.92 -8.91
C HIS A 221 -12.50 13.56 -7.46
N ILE A 222 -11.24 13.72 -7.04
CA ILE A 222 -10.80 13.34 -5.69
C ILE A 222 -11.11 14.46 -4.69
N LEU A 223 -10.62 15.68 -4.91
CA LEU A 223 -10.78 16.78 -3.95
C LEU A 223 -12.25 17.09 -3.60
N PRO A 224 -13.21 17.14 -4.56
CA PRO A 224 -14.62 17.35 -4.22
C PRO A 224 -15.21 16.25 -3.34
N LYS A 225 -14.79 14.99 -3.55
CA LYS A 225 -15.20 13.84 -2.74
C LYS A 225 -14.66 13.93 -1.32
N LEU A 226 -13.41 14.36 -1.16
CA LEU A 226 -12.79 14.58 0.16
C LEU A 226 -13.45 15.75 0.91
N ALA A 227 -13.76 16.83 0.21
CA ALA A 227 -14.55 17.93 0.78
C ALA A 227 -15.92 17.45 1.26
N GLN A 228 -16.61 16.61 0.48
CA GLN A 228 -17.89 16.03 0.88
C GLN A 228 -17.77 15.12 2.11
N PHE A 229 -16.73 14.27 2.20
CA PHE A 229 -16.47 13.45 3.38
C PHE A 229 -16.24 14.30 4.63
N THR A 230 -15.45 15.37 4.51
CA THR A 230 -15.15 16.29 5.61
C THR A 230 -16.37 17.10 6.04
N ARG A 231 -17.18 17.54 5.08
CA ARG A 231 -18.45 18.25 5.34
C ARG A 231 -19.41 17.40 6.17
N ASN A 232 -19.60 16.16 5.77
CA ASN A 232 -20.58 15.24 6.36
C ASN A 232 -20.08 14.53 7.62
N LEU A 233 -18.79 14.60 7.91
CA LEU A 233 -18.17 13.97 9.07
C LEU A 233 -18.86 14.44 10.35
N ARG A 234 -19.32 13.46 11.14
CA ARG A 234 -19.84 13.72 12.49
C ARG A 234 -18.78 13.32 13.52
N ILE A 235 -18.41 14.25 14.38
CA ILE A 235 -17.46 14.03 15.46
C ILE A 235 -18.25 13.78 16.74
N THR A 236 -18.06 12.62 17.37
CA THR A 236 -18.86 12.21 18.53
C THR A 236 -17.95 11.59 19.60
N PRO A 237 -17.57 12.38 20.62
CA PRO A 237 -16.88 11.86 21.79
C PRO A 237 -17.81 11.01 22.70
N PRO A 238 -17.28 10.09 23.51
CA PRO A 238 -15.89 9.62 23.48
C PRO A 238 -15.66 8.57 22.39
N LYS A 239 -16.71 7.97 21.83
CA LYS A 239 -16.62 6.87 20.86
C LYS A 239 -17.03 7.31 19.47
N GLN A 240 -16.03 7.47 18.62
CA GLN A 240 -16.22 7.79 17.20
C GLN A 240 -16.71 6.56 16.43
N ILE A 241 -17.89 6.66 15.79
CA ILE A 241 -18.48 5.58 14.98
C ILE A 241 -18.34 5.87 13.48
N ASP A 242 -18.29 7.15 13.10
CA ASP A 242 -18.18 7.56 11.70
C ASP A 242 -16.78 7.24 11.15
N SER A 243 -16.73 6.45 10.08
CA SER A 243 -15.50 6.01 9.39
C SER A 243 -15.02 6.99 8.32
N SER A 244 -15.74 8.09 8.08
CA SER A 244 -15.43 9.07 7.02
C SER A 244 -14.06 9.71 7.20
N PHE A 245 -13.61 9.93 8.45
CA PHE A 245 -12.26 10.42 8.71
C PHE A 245 -11.19 9.39 8.34
N CYS A 246 -11.39 8.10 8.67
CA CYS A 246 -10.47 7.05 8.24
C CYS A 246 -10.39 6.95 6.72
N LYS A 247 -11.53 7.13 6.02
CA LYS A 247 -11.55 7.23 4.56
C LYS A 247 -10.77 8.46 4.09
N LEU A 248 -11.00 9.64 4.66
CA LEU A 248 -10.24 10.85 4.33
C LEU A 248 -8.73 10.63 4.44
N MET A 249 -8.28 10.00 5.52
CA MET A 249 -6.86 9.69 5.76
C MET A 249 -6.32 8.60 4.83
N LEU A 250 -7.15 7.65 4.40
CA LEU A 250 -6.79 6.67 3.37
C LEU A 250 -6.48 7.35 2.02
N TRP A 251 -7.22 8.39 1.66
CA TRP A 251 -7.02 9.14 0.41
C TRP A 251 -5.94 10.23 0.51
N ALA A 252 -5.53 10.64 1.71
CA ALA A 252 -4.57 11.73 1.90
C ALA A 252 -3.23 11.54 1.13
N PRO A 253 -2.62 10.33 1.05
CA PRO A 253 -1.38 10.14 0.30
C PRO A 253 -1.53 10.30 -1.23
N LEU A 254 -2.77 10.37 -1.74
CA LEU A 254 -3.05 10.50 -3.18
C LEU A 254 -3.06 11.95 -3.67
N VAL A 255 -3.18 12.92 -2.77
CA VAL A 255 -3.33 14.35 -3.08
C VAL A 255 -2.18 15.16 -2.49
N HIS A 256 -2.05 16.44 -2.88
CA HIS A 256 -1.06 17.32 -2.25
C HIS A 256 -1.48 17.61 -0.81
N VAL A 257 -0.49 17.66 0.09
CA VAL A 257 -0.73 17.93 1.53
C VAL A 257 -1.47 19.26 1.70
N GLU A 258 -1.09 20.27 0.92
CA GLU A 258 -1.69 21.60 0.96
C GLU A 258 -3.19 21.58 0.60
N ASP A 259 -3.59 20.83 -0.42
CA ASP A 259 -5.01 20.68 -0.80
C ASP A 259 -5.83 20.06 0.33
N MET A 260 -5.27 19.05 1.02
CA MET A 260 -5.93 18.41 2.14
C MET A 260 -6.08 19.36 3.33
N VAL A 261 -5.06 20.16 3.64
CA VAL A 261 -5.15 21.17 4.72
C VAL A 261 -6.23 22.21 4.38
N LEU A 262 -6.25 22.72 3.15
CA LEU A 262 -7.28 23.66 2.70
C LEU A 262 -8.69 23.07 2.78
N ILE A 263 -8.87 21.78 2.47
CA ILE A 263 -10.16 21.10 2.62
C ILE A 263 -10.57 21.00 4.10
N LEU A 264 -9.64 20.63 5.00
CA LEU A 264 -9.93 20.53 6.43
C LEU A 264 -10.36 21.89 7.01
N GLU A 265 -9.69 22.97 6.61
CA GLU A 265 -10.02 24.34 6.99
C GLU A 265 -11.36 24.78 6.38
N ALA A 266 -11.53 24.64 5.06
CA ALA A 266 -12.72 25.10 4.35
C ALA A 266 -14.01 24.39 4.79
N GLU A 267 -13.92 23.10 5.14
CA GLU A 267 -15.08 22.30 5.58
C GLU A 267 -15.25 22.28 7.10
N LEU A 268 -14.54 23.18 7.80
CA LEU A 268 -14.64 23.44 9.24
C LEU A 268 -14.40 22.17 10.08
N PHE A 269 -13.45 21.33 9.67
CA PHE A 269 -13.13 20.11 10.42
C PHE A 269 -12.67 20.45 11.84
N PHE A 270 -11.71 21.37 11.97
CA PHE A 270 -11.12 21.72 13.26
C PHE A 270 -12.15 22.38 14.19
N ASP A 271 -13.02 23.24 13.66
CA ASP A 271 -14.12 23.84 14.45
C ASP A 271 -15.10 22.77 14.95
N LYS A 272 -15.52 21.84 14.08
CA LYS A 272 -16.40 20.72 14.49
C LYS A 272 -15.73 19.87 15.56
N TRP A 273 -14.43 19.63 15.44
CA TRP A 273 -13.66 18.82 16.37
C TRP A 273 -13.56 19.50 17.73
N GLU A 274 -13.23 20.80 17.75
CA GLU A 274 -13.13 21.61 18.97
C GLU A 274 -14.48 21.75 19.67
N VAL A 275 -15.55 22.06 18.94
CA VAL A 275 -16.91 22.19 19.50
C VAL A 275 -17.36 20.88 20.13
N ALA A 276 -17.11 19.74 19.46
CA ALA A 276 -17.44 18.44 19.99
C ALA A 276 -16.67 18.14 21.28
N LEU A 277 -15.37 18.45 21.33
CA LEU A 277 -14.54 18.31 22.52
C LEU A 277 -15.08 19.17 23.68
N ARG A 278 -15.28 20.47 23.48
CA ARG A 278 -15.80 21.39 24.51
C ARG A 278 -17.15 20.94 25.04
N HIS A 279 -18.07 20.56 24.16
CA HIS A 279 -19.39 20.08 24.55
C HIS A 279 -19.31 18.82 25.42
N TRP A 280 -18.47 17.86 25.02
CA TRP A 280 -18.28 16.63 25.79
C TRP A 280 -17.64 16.87 27.15
N LEU A 281 -16.62 17.74 27.22
CA LEU A 281 -15.98 18.13 28.50
C LEU A 281 -16.98 18.74 29.47
N GLN A 282 -17.88 19.61 29.00
CA GLN A 282 -18.90 20.25 29.83
C GLN A 282 -20.02 19.28 30.24
N ALA A 283 -20.50 18.45 29.31
CA ALA A 283 -21.68 17.62 29.54
C ALA A 283 -21.38 16.33 30.32
N ALA A 284 -20.28 15.65 29.97
CA ALA A 284 -19.93 14.35 30.55
C ALA A 284 -18.87 14.43 31.65
N LYS A 285 -18.11 15.54 31.72
CA LYS A 285 -17.02 15.76 32.68
C LYS A 285 -16.07 14.54 32.78
N PRO A 286 -15.49 14.09 31.65
CA PRO A 286 -14.56 12.97 31.65
C PRO A 286 -13.32 13.30 32.48
N SER A 287 -12.60 12.27 32.93
CA SER A 287 -11.31 12.45 33.56
C SER A 287 -10.29 13.05 32.57
N PHE A 288 -9.27 13.73 33.10
CA PHE A 288 -8.18 14.27 32.29
C PHE A 288 -7.58 13.21 31.35
N GLY A 289 -7.30 12.02 31.88
CA GLY A 289 -6.74 10.91 31.10
C GLY A 289 -7.65 10.46 29.95
N GLU A 290 -8.97 10.47 30.13
CA GLU A 290 -9.92 10.14 29.06
C GLU A 290 -9.94 11.21 27.97
N ALA A 291 -9.92 12.49 28.35
CA ALA A 291 -9.90 13.60 27.40
C ALA A 291 -8.59 13.67 26.59
N THR A 292 -7.44 13.51 27.26
CA THR A 292 -6.13 13.42 26.60
C THR A 292 -6.05 12.20 25.69
N ALA A 293 -6.57 11.05 26.13
CA ALA A 293 -6.60 9.83 25.31
C ALA A 293 -7.47 10.01 24.05
N TRP A 294 -8.59 10.72 24.16
CA TRP A 294 -9.43 11.04 23.01
C TRP A 294 -8.72 11.94 21.99
N CYS A 295 -8.07 13.02 22.44
CA CYS A 295 -7.30 13.91 21.57
C CYS A 295 -6.12 13.17 20.92
N THR A 296 -5.39 12.38 21.70
CA THR A 296 -4.29 11.53 21.21
C THR A 296 -4.78 10.50 20.19
N GLY A 297 -5.97 9.95 20.40
CA GLY A 297 -6.62 9.03 19.49
C GLY A 297 -6.85 9.65 18.12
N TRP A 298 -7.38 10.89 18.07
CA TRP A 298 -7.54 11.63 16.82
C TRP A 298 -6.20 11.95 16.14
N LYS A 299 -5.21 12.43 16.91
CA LYS A 299 -3.87 12.73 16.38
C LYS A 299 -3.24 11.52 15.68
N ARG A 300 -3.46 10.30 16.21
CA ARG A 300 -2.96 9.04 15.61
C ARG A 300 -3.61 8.64 14.30
N LEU A 301 -4.78 9.19 13.96
CA LEU A 301 -5.46 8.89 12.72
C LEU A 301 -4.89 9.67 11.53
N PHE A 302 -4.25 10.82 11.79
CA PHE A 302 -3.64 11.64 10.73
C PHE A 302 -2.44 10.95 10.08
N THR A 303 -2.23 11.20 8.78
CA THR A 303 -0.99 10.80 8.12
C THR A 303 0.20 11.61 8.63
N GLN A 304 1.41 11.08 8.47
CA GLN A 304 2.62 11.74 8.98
C GLN A 304 2.88 13.07 8.28
N GLU A 305 2.55 13.16 6.99
CA GLU A 305 2.71 14.36 6.17
C GLU A 305 1.80 15.49 6.66
N LEU A 306 0.57 15.18 7.08
CA LEU A 306 -0.34 16.16 7.67
C LEU A 306 0.10 16.57 9.08
N LEU A 307 0.59 15.62 9.88
CA LEU A 307 1.14 15.92 11.21
C LEU A 307 2.43 16.75 11.15
N ALA A 308 3.14 16.75 10.03
CA ALA A 308 4.30 17.61 9.81
C ALA A 308 3.91 19.05 9.41
N ASN A 309 2.63 19.29 9.07
CA ASN A 309 2.15 20.62 8.68
C ASN A 309 1.88 21.48 9.93
N GLU A 310 2.48 22.66 9.98
CA GLU A 310 2.40 23.57 11.13
C GLU A 310 0.97 24.02 11.45
N ARG A 311 0.11 24.22 10.43
CA ARG A 311 -1.29 24.64 10.64
C ARG A 311 -2.12 23.54 11.30
N VAL A 312 -1.95 22.31 10.82
CA VAL A 312 -2.61 21.12 11.40
C VAL A 312 -2.15 20.93 12.85
N LEU A 313 -0.84 21.04 13.12
CA LEU A 313 -0.31 20.94 14.47
C LEU A 313 -0.88 22.00 15.40
N ALA A 314 -0.90 23.27 14.98
CA ALA A 314 -1.43 24.37 15.77
C ALA A 314 -2.89 24.14 16.19
N HIS A 315 -3.74 23.64 15.27
CA HIS A 315 -5.12 23.30 15.60
C HIS A 315 -5.23 22.15 16.62
N LEU A 316 -4.39 21.11 16.48
CA LEU A 316 -4.41 19.97 17.40
C LEU A 316 -3.87 20.35 18.79
N GLU A 317 -2.86 21.20 18.86
CA GLU A 317 -2.27 21.70 20.11
C GLU A 317 -3.26 22.62 20.85
N ALA A 318 -3.92 23.53 20.15
CA ALA A 318 -4.99 24.36 20.74
C ALA A 318 -6.10 23.48 21.36
N GLY A 319 -6.39 22.33 20.77
CA GLY A 319 -7.28 21.32 21.32
C GLY A 319 -6.84 20.73 22.66
N VAL A 320 -5.54 20.48 22.81
CA VAL A 320 -4.96 19.97 24.05
C VAL A 320 -5.01 21.04 25.14
N ASP A 321 -4.73 22.30 24.80
CA ASP A 321 -4.82 23.43 25.73
C ASP A 321 -6.24 23.60 26.31
N ILE A 322 -7.28 23.24 25.56
CA ILE A 322 -8.67 23.24 26.04
C ILE A 322 -8.88 22.19 27.13
N VAL A 323 -8.27 21.02 26.98
CA VAL A 323 -8.34 19.96 28.00
C VAL A 323 -7.63 20.43 29.26
N ASP A 324 -6.42 20.97 29.12
CA ASP A 324 -5.60 21.44 30.25
C ASP A 324 -6.31 22.56 31.02
N SER A 325 -6.81 23.57 30.30
CA SER A 325 -7.47 24.74 30.91
C SER A 325 -8.78 24.43 31.64
N LEU A 326 -9.50 23.37 31.28
CA LEU A 326 -10.76 23.00 31.94
C LEU A 326 -10.56 22.14 33.21
N VAL A 327 -9.38 21.55 33.40
CA VAL A 327 -9.03 20.82 34.62
C VAL A 327 -8.67 21.78 35.76
N ASP A 328 -8.04 22.91 35.45
CA ASP A 328 -7.62 23.90 36.44
C ASP A 328 -8.80 24.60 37.18
N TYR A 329 -10.01 24.59 36.61
CA TYR A 329 -11.22 25.18 37.23
C TYR A 329 -12.10 24.19 38.01
N SER A 330 -11.63 22.97 38.27
CA SER A 330 -12.42 21.91 38.91
C SER A 330 -12.12 21.63 40.40
N TRP A 331 -11.49 22.59 41.10
CA TRP A 331 -11.19 22.51 42.55
C TRP A 331 -12.33 22.94 43.46
#